data_AF-A0A1E7H0M9-F1
#
_entry.id   AF-A0A1E7H0M9-F1
#
_cell.length_a   1.000
_cell.length_b   1.000
_cell.length_c   1.000
_cell.angle_alpha   90.00
_cell.angle_beta   90.00
_cell.angle_gamma   90.00
#
_symmetry.space_group_name_H-M   'P 1'
#
loop_
_entity.id
_entity.type
_entity.pdbx_description
1 polymer ?
#
loop_
_entity_poly.entity_id
_entity_poly.type
_entity_poly.pdbx_seq_one_letter_code
_entity_poly.pdbx_strand_id
1 'polypeptide(L)'
;MPYVPFHEKFLEIAKEETRALIAIDDPELPEGNYGLIEAYCDEVGCDCRRVFFNVYYEERNEVVAVIAYGWENRKFYADWFGRNDPQAIADLKGPALNQASHQSELAPILLDKIKYVLNDRNYVERIKRHYRMFKDLIEEENKSGASIKSDKRVKIGRNDPCPCGSGKKYKKCCMNKKA
;
A
#
# COMPACT_ATOMS: atom_id res chain seq x y z
N MET A 1 0.56 10.90 -7.67
CA MET A 1 -0.63 10.08 -7.37
C MET A 1 -0.41 9.50 -5.99
N PRO A 2 -1.16 9.94 -4.98
CA PRO A 2 -1.11 9.30 -3.67
C PRO A 2 -1.63 7.87 -3.79
N TYR A 3 -1.05 6.98 -2.99
CA TYR A 3 -1.48 5.60 -2.85
C TYR A 3 -1.54 5.29 -1.37
N VAL A 4 -2.59 4.57 -0.96
CA VAL A 4 -2.84 4.23 0.44
C VAL A 4 -2.78 2.70 0.57
N PRO A 5 -2.08 2.16 1.60
CA PRO A 5 -2.08 0.74 1.86
C PRO A 5 -3.50 0.19 2.07
N PHE A 6 -3.79 -0.94 1.43
CA PHE A 6 -5.11 -1.57 1.47
C PHE A 6 -5.59 -1.89 2.88
N HIS A 7 -4.68 -2.32 3.76
CA HIS A 7 -4.97 -2.66 5.15
C HIS A 7 -5.42 -1.46 6.00
N GLU A 8 -5.17 -0.22 5.59
CA GLU A 8 -5.68 0.97 6.28
C GLU A 8 -7.21 1.09 6.17
N LYS A 9 -7.78 0.55 5.09
CA LYS A 9 -9.22 0.57 4.81
C LYS A 9 -9.88 -0.80 5.06
N PHE A 10 -9.16 -1.90 4.83
CA PHE A 10 -9.68 -3.27 4.90
C PHE A 10 -8.79 -4.19 5.73
N LEU A 11 -8.63 -3.89 7.03
CA LEU A 11 -7.69 -4.58 7.91
C LEU A 11 -7.92 -6.10 7.99
N GLU A 12 -9.15 -6.55 8.22
CA GLU A 12 -9.42 -7.99 8.41
C GLU A 12 -9.17 -8.80 7.15
N ILE A 13 -9.57 -8.28 5.99
CA ILE A 13 -9.31 -8.91 4.70
C ILE A 13 -7.80 -8.93 4.42
N ALA A 14 -7.10 -7.82 4.68
CA ALA A 14 -5.66 -7.76 4.49
C ALA A 14 -4.91 -8.77 5.38
N LYS A 15 -5.34 -9.02 6.62
CA LYS A 15 -4.74 -10.05 7.49
C LYS A 15 -4.85 -11.45 6.90
N GLU A 16 -5.96 -11.76 6.24
CA GLU A 16 -6.22 -13.08 5.67
C GLU A 16 -5.58 -13.28 4.30
N GLU A 17 -5.44 -12.21 3.51
CA GLU A 17 -5.21 -12.33 2.07
C GLU A 17 -3.91 -11.70 1.56
N THR A 18 -3.22 -10.92 2.41
CA THR A 18 -1.88 -10.41 2.09
C THR A 18 -0.94 -11.59 1.89
N ARG A 19 -0.28 -11.62 0.73
CA ARG A 19 0.68 -12.66 0.38
C ARG A 19 2.06 -12.27 0.90
N ALA A 20 2.85 -13.25 1.31
CA ALA A 20 4.27 -13.10 1.54
C ALA A 20 5.07 -14.05 0.64
N LEU A 21 6.28 -13.65 0.26
CA LEU A 21 7.30 -14.56 -0.23
C LEU A 21 8.11 -15.04 0.97
N ILE A 22 8.31 -16.35 1.07
CA ILE A 22 9.08 -16.96 2.15
C ILE A 22 10.40 -17.44 1.50
N ALA A 23 11.50 -16.79 1.84
CA ALA A 23 12.83 -17.19 1.38
C ALA A 23 13.42 -18.19 2.38
N ILE A 24 13.57 -19.44 1.95
CA ILE A 24 14.22 -20.53 2.69
C ILE A 24 15.25 -21.12 1.74
N ASP A 25 16.51 -21.19 2.16
CA ASP A 25 17.64 -21.65 1.32
C ASP A 25 17.69 -20.96 -0.07
N ASP A 26 17.21 -19.71 -0.16
CA ASP A 26 17.21 -18.95 -1.40
C ASP A 26 18.62 -18.40 -1.66
N PRO A 27 19.25 -18.70 -2.81
CA PRO A 27 20.62 -18.27 -3.08
C PRO A 27 20.75 -16.77 -3.33
N GLU A 28 19.65 -16.07 -3.59
CA GLU A 28 19.63 -14.66 -3.98
C GLU A 28 18.99 -13.74 -2.93
N LEU A 29 18.14 -14.29 -2.05
CA LEU A 29 17.51 -13.52 -0.98
C LEU A 29 17.98 -13.98 0.41
N PRO A 30 18.21 -13.03 1.33
CA PRO A 30 18.30 -13.34 2.75
C PRO A 30 17.08 -14.14 3.24
N GLU A 31 17.30 -15.08 4.16
CA GLU A 31 16.22 -15.85 4.79
C GLU A 31 15.19 -14.94 5.44
N GLY A 32 13.92 -15.33 5.33
CA GLY A 32 12.82 -14.67 6.03
C GLY A 32 11.63 -14.36 5.14
N ASN A 33 10.74 -13.53 5.67
CA ASN A 33 9.45 -13.22 5.06
C ASN A 33 9.46 -11.84 4.40
N TYR A 34 8.97 -11.80 3.16
CA TYR A 34 8.80 -10.60 2.36
C TYR A 34 7.32 -10.39 2.08
N GLY A 35 6.66 -9.58 2.91
CA GLY A 35 5.24 -9.26 2.79
C GLY A 35 4.95 -8.36 1.58
N LEU A 36 3.98 -8.74 0.76
CA LEU A 36 3.53 -7.97 -0.41
C LEU A 36 2.40 -7.03 0.01
N ILE A 37 2.75 -5.93 0.69
CA ILE A 37 1.75 -4.99 1.21
C ILE A 37 1.17 -4.17 0.06
N GLU A 38 -0.08 -4.46 -0.29
CA GLU A 38 -0.80 -3.79 -1.37
C GLU A 38 -1.15 -2.34 -1.01
N ALA A 39 -0.97 -1.42 -1.97
CA ALA A 39 -1.43 -0.04 -1.90
C ALA A 39 -2.10 0.38 -3.22
N TYR A 40 -3.14 1.20 -3.10
CA TYR A 40 -4.03 1.57 -4.21
C TYR A 40 -4.25 3.08 -4.28
N CYS A 41 -4.60 3.56 -5.47
CA CYS A 41 -4.81 4.99 -5.73
C CYS A 41 -6.11 5.48 -5.07
N ASP A 42 -5.99 6.48 -4.20
CA ASP A 42 -7.09 7.13 -3.49
C ASP A 42 -7.66 8.36 -4.21
N GLU A 43 -7.19 8.67 -5.41
CA GLU A 43 -7.74 9.73 -6.24
C GLU A 43 -9.16 9.37 -6.70
N VAL A 44 -10.12 10.23 -6.38
CA VAL A 44 -11.53 10.10 -6.78
C VAL A 44 -11.64 10.12 -8.31
N GLY A 45 -12.45 9.22 -8.88
CA GLY A 45 -12.63 9.08 -10.33
C GLY A 45 -11.47 8.41 -11.08
N CYS A 46 -10.35 8.08 -10.42
CA CYS A 46 -9.21 7.45 -11.06
C CYS A 46 -9.38 5.92 -11.21
N ASP A 47 -9.45 5.43 -12.45
CA ASP A 47 -9.46 3.99 -12.81
C ASP A 47 -8.06 3.53 -13.28
N CYS A 48 -7.00 3.79 -12.51
CA CYS A 48 -5.63 3.44 -12.94
C CYS A 48 -5.38 1.95 -13.14
N ARG A 49 -6.19 1.05 -12.55
CA ARG A 49 -6.03 -0.41 -12.61
C ARG A 49 -4.60 -0.88 -12.32
N ARG A 50 -4.06 -0.37 -11.21
CA ARG A 50 -2.70 -0.63 -10.73
C ARG A 50 -2.71 -0.92 -9.23
N VAL A 51 -1.77 -1.75 -8.82
CA VAL A 51 -1.39 -1.98 -7.42
C VAL A 51 0.07 -1.60 -7.22
N PHE A 52 0.41 -1.11 -6.03
CA PHE A 52 1.78 -0.95 -5.59
C PHE A 52 2.03 -1.95 -4.46
N PHE A 53 3.03 -2.81 -4.61
CA PHE A 53 3.49 -3.69 -3.55
C PHE A 53 4.63 -2.98 -2.81
N ASN A 54 4.36 -2.55 -1.58
CA ASN A 54 5.41 -2.20 -0.64
C ASN A 54 5.95 -3.52 -0.06
N VAL A 55 7.05 -4.01 -0.63
CA VAL A 55 7.65 -5.28 -0.21
C VAL A 55 8.35 -5.05 1.11
N TYR A 56 7.73 -5.56 2.17
CA TYR A 56 8.17 -5.41 3.55
C TYR A 56 9.01 -6.62 3.97
N TYR A 57 10.24 -6.39 4.38
CA TYR A 57 11.10 -7.46 4.88
C TYR A 57 11.06 -7.48 6.41
N GLU A 58 10.50 -8.56 6.97
CA GLU A 58 10.22 -8.65 8.41
C GLU A 58 11.48 -8.53 9.27
N GLU A 59 12.58 -9.16 8.87
CA GLU A 59 13.83 -9.19 9.65
C GLU A 59 14.51 -7.82 9.77
N ARG A 60 14.35 -6.95 8.75
CA ARG A 60 14.85 -5.56 8.79
C ARG A 60 13.78 -4.58 9.25
N ASN A 61 12.53 -5.02 9.40
CA ASN A 61 11.39 -4.19 9.77
C ASN A 61 11.26 -2.94 8.87
N GLU A 62 11.43 -3.12 7.56
CA GLU A 62 11.43 -2.01 6.58
C GLU A 62 10.86 -2.43 5.21
N VAL A 63 10.46 -1.43 4.41
CA VAL A 63 10.12 -1.62 3.00
C VAL A 63 11.41 -1.62 2.17
N VAL A 64 11.74 -2.78 1.60
CA VAL A 64 12.97 -3.01 0.84
C VAL A 64 12.79 -2.81 -0.67
N ALA A 65 11.55 -2.88 -1.17
CA ALA A 65 11.25 -2.56 -2.56
C ALA A 65 9.82 -2.03 -2.71
N VAL A 66 9.60 -1.19 -3.72
CA VAL A 66 8.25 -0.78 -4.14
C VAL A 66 8.07 -1.16 -5.60
N ILE A 67 7.17 -2.11 -5.86
CA ILE A 67 6.91 -2.65 -7.20
C ILE A 67 5.49 -2.31 -7.60
N ALA A 68 5.33 -1.55 -8.68
CA ALA A 68 4.03 -1.26 -9.27
C ALA A 68 3.66 -2.36 -10.26
N TYR A 69 2.39 -2.76 -10.29
CA TYR A 69 1.86 -3.73 -11.25
C TYR A 69 0.58 -3.20 -11.89
N GLY A 70 0.59 -3.09 -13.21
CA GLY A 70 -0.59 -2.80 -14.02
C GLY A 70 -1.03 -3.99 -14.85
N TRP A 71 -2.29 -4.40 -14.77
CA TRP A 71 -2.82 -5.59 -15.44
C TRP A 71 -3.49 -5.33 -16.79
N GLU A 72 -3.66 -4.08 -17.18
CA GLU A 72 -4.28 -3.75 -18.47
C GLU A 72 -3.30 -3.76 -19.65
N ASN A 73 -3.86 -3.68 -20.86
CA ASN A 73 -3.06 -3.63 -22.07
C ASN A 73 -2.44 -2.23 -22.30
N ARG A 74 -1.48 -2.15 -23.23
CA ARG A 74 -0.77 -0.89 -23.54
C ARG A 74 -1.70 0.22 -24.02
N LYS A 75 -2.75 -0.14 -24.77
CA LYS A 75 -3.73 0.83 -25.28
C LYS A 75 -4.48 1.50 -24.13
N PHE A 76 -4.96 0.72 -23.17
CA PHE A 76 -5.59 1.25 -21.97
C PHE A 76 -4.69 2.25 -21.26
N TYR A 77 -3.42 1.90 -21.01
CA TYR A 77 -2.50 2.79 -20.32
C TYR A 77 -2.10 4.02 -21.14
N ALA A 78 -2.02 3.93 -22.47
CA ALA A 78 -1.81 5.08 -23.34
C ALA A 78 -2.99 6.06 -23.25
N ASP A 79 -4.23 5.53 -23.29
CA ASP A 79 -5.46 6.32 -23.20
C ASP A 79 -5.60 6.95 -21.80
N TRP A 80 -5.36 6.18 -20.73
CA TRP A 80 -5.47 6.63 -19.33
C TRP A 80 -4.38 7.65 -18.93
N PHE A 81 -3.13 7.42 -19.33
CA PHE A 81 -2.01 8.31 -18.97
C PHE A 81 -2.06 9.65 -19.72
N GLY A 82 -2.83 9.72 -20.82
CA GLY A 82 -2.97 10.93 -21.64
C GLY A 82 -1.69 11.34 -22.37
N ARG A 83 -0.68 10.47 -22.41
CA ARG A 83 0.57 10.66 -23.17
C ARG A 83 0.95 9.38 -23.89
N ASN A 84 1.42 9.52 -25.13
CA ASN A 84 1.90 8.41 -25.93
C ASN A 84 3.43 8.27 -25.85
N ASP A 85 3.96 8.11 -24.64
CA ASP A 85 5.37 7.79 -24.40
C ASP A 85 5.53 6.27 -24.27
N PRO A 86 6.14 5.58 -25.25
CA PRO A 86 6.26 4.12 -25.24
C PRO A 86 6.99 3.56 -24.03
N GLN A 87 7.96 4.29 -23.48
CA GLN A 87 8.75 3.85 -22.32
C GLN A 87 7.91 3.97 -21.05
N ALA A 88 7.25 5.12 -20.83
CA ALA A 88 6.33 5.27 -19.71
C ALA A 88 5.19 4.24 -19.76
N ILE A 89 4.61 3.98 -20.94
CA ILE A 89 3.57 2.95 -21.10
C ILE A 89 4.10 1.53 -20.80
N ALA A 90 5.37 1.26 -21.08
CA ALA A 90 6.00 -0.01 -20.72
C ALA A 90 6.05 -0.20 -19.20
N ASP A 91 6.40 0.85 -18.45
CA ASP A 91 6.47 0.83 -16.98
C ASP A 91 5.06 0.87 -16.34
N LEU A 92 4.05 1.29 -17.11
CA LEU A 92 2.66 1.23 -16.68
C LEU A 92 2.05 -0.18 -16.79
N LYS A 93 2.54 -1.00 -17.72
CA LYS A 93 2.05 -2.37 -17.94
C LYS A 93 2.98 -3.40 -17.30
N GLY A 94 2.39 -4.30 -16.51
CA GLY A 94 3.14 -5.35 -15.84
C GLY A 94 3.89 -4.83 -14.61
N PRO A 95 4.69 -5.70 -13.97
CA PRO A 95 5.43 -5.33 -12.78
C PRO A 95 6.69 -4.51 -13.14
N ALA A 96 6.89 -3.39 -12.45
CA ALA A 96 8.05 -2.53 -12.61
C ALA A 96 8.44 -1.89 -11.26
N LEU A 97 9.72 -1.61 -11.05
CA LEU A 97 10.18 -0.87 -9.88
C LEU A 97 9.65 0.56 -9.94
N ASN A 98 9.03 1.02 -8.85
CA ASN A 98 8.59 2.40 -8.73
C ASN A 98 9.80 3.32 -8.50
N GLN A 99 10.23 4.01 -9.55
CA GLN A 99 11.43 4.87 -9.53
C GLN A 99 11.33 6.05 -8.54
N ALA A 100 10.12 6.44 -8.16
CA ALA A 100 9.89 7.53 -7.20
C ALA A 100 9.98 7.09 -5.73
N SER A 101 10.16 5.79 -5.45
CA SER A 101 10.28 5.22 -4.11
C SER A 101 11.70 4.80 -3.79
N HIS A 102 12.00 4.67 -2.50
CA HIS A 102 13.20 3.98 -2.04
C HIS A 102 13.24 2.53 -2.53
N GLN A 103 14.42 2.06 -2.94
CA GLN A 103 14.68 0.69 -3.37
C GLN A 103 16.01 0.24 -2.73
N SER A 104 16.04 -0.94 -2.12
CA SER A 104 17.27 -1.54 -1.59
C SER A 104 18.01 -2.36 -2.65
N GLU A 105 19.17 -2.92 -2.30
CA GLU A 105 19.88 -3.87 -3.18
C GLU A 105 19.05 -5.11 -3.57
N LEU A 106 18.02 -5.46 -2.78
CA LEU A 106 17.19 -6.63 -3.03
C LEU A 106 16.10 -6.38 -4.09
N ALA A 107 15.85 -5.13 -4.45
CA ALA A 107 14.70 -4.76 -5.29
C ALA A 107 14.69 -5.43 -6.68
N PRO A 108 15.81 -5.57 -7.42
CA PRO A 108 15.82 -6.28 -8.70
C PRO A 108 15.46 -7.77 -8.56
N ILE A 109 15.97 -8.42 -7.52
CA ILE A 109 15.73 -9.84 -7.23
C ILE A 109 14.25 -10.05 -6.86
N LEU A 110 13.71 -9.18 -6.01
CA LEU A 110 12.31 -9.20 -5.62
C LEU A 110 11.37 -8.93 -6.79
N LEU A 111 11.73 -8.03 -7.70
CA LEU A 111 10.97 -7.79 -8.94
C LEU A 111 10.85 -9.08 -9.76
N ASP A 112 11.96 -9.81 -9.94
CA ASP A 112 11.95 -11.04 -10.73
C ASP A 112 11.15 -12.17 -10.07
N LYS A 113 11.26 -12.32 -8.74
CA LYS A 113 10.41 -13.29 -8.01
C LYS A 113 8.93 -12.91 -8.04
N ILE A 114 8.59 -11.62 -7.95
CA ILE A 114 7.21 -11.14 -8.05
C ILE A 114 6.63 -11.31 -9.46
N LYS A 115 7.42 -11.15 -10.53
CA LYS A 115 7.00 -11.51 -11.89
C LYS A 115 6.49 -12.95 -11.97
N TYR A 116 7.18 -13.89 -11.32
CA TYR A 116 6.74 -15.29 -11.27
C TYR A 116 5.44 -15.45 -10.48
N VAL A 117 5.34 -14.82 -9.31
CA VAL A 117 4.13 -14.86 -8.47
C VAL A 117 2.90 -14.31 -9.20
N LEU A 118 3.08 -13.28 -10.03
CA LEU A 118 2.01 -12.67 -10.84
C LEU A 118 1.56 -13.54 -12.03
N ASN A 119 2.18 -14.69 -12.28
CA ASN A 119 1.64 -15.69 -13.21
C ASN A 119 0.46 -16.48 -12.62
N ASP A 120 0.29 -16.45 -11.30
CA ASP A 120 -0.86 -17.05 -10.62
C ASP A 120 -2.13 -16.22 -10.89
N ARG A 121 -2.99 -16.76 -11.76
CA ARG A 121 -4.25 -16.11 -12.14
C ARG A 121 -5.16 -15.84 -10.94
N ASN A 122 -5.20 -16.72 -9.95
CA ASN A 122 -6.06 -16.53 -8.78
C ASN A 122 -5.54 -15.37 -7.92
N TYR A 123 -4.22 -15.22 -7.81
CA TYR A 123 -3.63 -14.09 -7.12
C TYR A 123 -3.90 -12.77 -7.86
N VAL A 124 -3.75 -12.75 -9.19
CA VAL A 124 -4.09 -11.56 -10.00
C VAL A 124 -5.56 -11.17 -9.87
N GLU A 125 -6.48 -12.13 -9.90
CA GLU A 125 -7.91 -11.84 -9.72
C GLU A 125 -8.23 -11.34 -8.30
N ARG A 126 -7.49 -11.81 -7.29
CA ARG A 126 -7.59 -11.29 -5.91
C ARG A 126 -7.16 -9.82 -5.83
N ILE A 127 -6.02 -9.47 -6.43
CA ILE A 127 -5.55 -8.08 -6.51
C ILE A 127 -6.60 -7.19 -7.20
N LYS A 128 -7.17 -7.64 -8.32
CA LYS A 128 -8.24 -6.90 -9.01
C LYS A 128 -9.50 -6.76 -8.18
N ARG A 129 -9.83 -7.73 -7.32
CA ARG A 129 -10.94 -7.62 -6.37
C ARG A 129 -10.63 -6.56 -5.32
N HIS A 130 -9.45 -6.58 -4.71
CA HIS A 130 -9.04 -5.58 -3.72
C HIS A 130 -9.04 -4.16 -4.30
N TYR A 131 -8.54 -4.01 -5.53
CA TYR A 131 -8.61 -2.75 -6.28
C TYR A 131 -10.04 -2.23 -6.37
N ARG A 132 -10.99 -3.05 -6.83
CA ARG A 132 -12.41 -2.67 -6.96
C ARG A 132 -13.00 -2.27 -5.62
N MET A 133 -12.82 -3.11 -4.58
CA MET A 133 -13.30 -2.81 -3.22
C MET A 133 -12.75 -1.47 -2.72
N PHE A 134 -11.47 -1.20 -2.96
CA PHE A 134 -10.84 0.05 -2.59
C PHE A 134 -11.43 1.25 -3.36
N LYS A 135 -11.59 1.13 -4.68
CA LYS A 135 -12.17 2.22 -5.49
C LYS A 135 -13.62 2.49 -5.13
N ASP A 136 -14.43 1.46 -4.89
CA ASP A 136 -15.83 1.59 -4.48
C ASP A 136 -15.93 2.37 -3.16
N LEU A 137 -15.08 2.04 -2.18
CA LEU A 137 -15.02 2.77 -0.90
C LEU A 137 -14.64 4.25 -1.08
N ILE A 138 -13.64 4.56 -1.92
CA ILE A 138 -13.23 5.95 -2.18
C ILE A 138 -14.36 6.76 -2.81
N GLU A 139 -15.12 6.18 -3.74
CA GLU A 139 -16.29 6.82 -4.34
C GLU A 139 -17.43 7.01 -3.33
N GLU A 140 -17.66 6.05 -2.43
CA GLU A 140 -18.65 6.16 -1.36
C GLU A 140 -18.28 7.23 -0.32
N GLU A 141 -17.01 7.30 0.10
CA GLU A 141 -16.48 8.35 1.00
C GLU A 141 -16.64 9.74 0.36
N ASN A 142 -16.39 9.85 -0.95
CA ASN A 142 -16.58 11.09 -1.70
C ASN A 142 -18.07 11.52 -1.76
N LYS A 143 -18.99 10.59 -2.05
CA LYS A 143 -20.44 10.88 -2.13
C LYS A 143 -21.05 11.24 -0.77
N SER A 144 -20.57 10.63 0.30
CA SER A 144 -21.07 10.87 1.66
C SER A 144 -20.52 12.16 2.28
N GLY A 145 -19.58 12.85 1.61
CA GLY A 145 -18.86 13.99 2.17
C GLY A 145 -18.04 13.64 3.41
N ALA A 146 -17.90 12.35 3.71
CA ALA A 146 -17.13 11.84 4.82
C ALA A 146 -15.67 11.88 4.42
N SER A 147 -15.07 13.07 4.50
CA SER A 147 -13.62 13.19 4.63
C SER A 147 -13.26 12.48 5.93
N ILE A 148 -12.90 11.19 5.84
CA ILE A 148 -12.25 10.49 6.94
C ILE A 148 -10.88 11.15 7.08
N LYS A 149 -10.85 12.26 7.81
CA LYS A 149 -9.63 12.74 8.43
C LYS A 149 -9.10 11.53 9.18
N SER A 150 -7.93 11.06 8.78
CA SER A 150 -7.07 10.18 9.56
C SER A 150 -6.70 10.89 10.86
N ASP A 151 -7.66 10.96 11.77
CA ASP A 151 -7.49 11.53 13.10
C ASP A 151 -7.99 10.50 14.10
N LYS A 152 -7.24 9.40 14.20
CA LYS A 152 -7.16 8.65 15.46
C LYS A 152 -6.35 9.42 16.52
N ARG A 153 -6.36 10.76 16.51
CA ARG A 153 -6.24 11.50 17.77
C ARG A 153 -7.58 11.36 18.45
N VAL A 154 -7.68 10.36 19.32
CA VAL A 154 -8.72 10.31 20.34
C VAL A 154 -8.85 11.73 20.89
N LYS A 155 -9.99 12.40 20.65
CA LYS A 155 -10.27 13.73 21.20
C LYS A 155 -10.39 13.57 22.70
N ILE A 156 -9.25 13.59 23.39
CA ILE A 156 -9.21 13.42 24.83
C ILE A 156 -9.63 14.75 25.47
N GLY A 157 -10.69 14.70 26.28
CA GLY A 157 -11.21 15.86 26.95
C GLY A 157 -10.19 16.41 27.94
N ARG A 158 -10.12 17.74 28.10
CA ARG A 158 -9.21 18.42 29.04
C ARG A 158 -9.30 17.85 30.47
N ASN A 159 -10.46 17.32 30.85
CA ASN A 159 -10.70 16.77 32.18
C ASN A 159 -10.59 15.23 32.28
N ASP A 160 -10.39 14.52 31.17
CA ASP A 160 -10.31 13.06 31.15
C ASP A 160 -8.99 12.55 31.74
N PRO A 161 -8.92 11.31 32.22
CA PRO A 161 -7.66 10.68 32.62
C PRO A 161 -6.62 10.74 31.50
N CYS A 162 -5.40 11.15 31.85
CA CYS A 162 -4.31 11.31 30.90
C CYS A 162 -3.81 9.94 30.41
N PRO A 163 -3.58 9.73 29.09
CA PRO A 163 -3.32 8.41 28.53
C PRO A 163 -1.89 7.93 28.78
N CYS A 164 -1.03 8.76 29.37
CA CYS A 164 0.32 8.37 29.78
C CYS A 164 0.35 7.52 31.08
N GLY A 165 -0.79 7.12 31.61
CA GLY A 165 -0.87 6.28 32.82
C GLY A 165 -0.61 7.03 34.13
N SER A 166 -0.46 8.36 34.11
CA SER A 166 -0.14 9.15 35.32
C SER A 166 -1.26 9.27 36.35
N GLY A 167 -2.49 8.86 36.03
CA GLY A 167 -3.68 9.06 36.86
C GLY A 167 -4.17 10.51 36.97
N LYS A 168 -3.47 11.48 36.33
CA LYS A 168 -3.85 12.91 36.33
C LYS A 168 -4.82 13.23 35.20
N LYS A 169 -5.62 14.30 35.34
CA LYS A 169 -6.42 14.85 34.23
C LYS A 169 -5.51 15.34 33.09
N TYR A 170 -5.92 15.16 31.83
CA TYR A 170 -5.11 15.49 30.64
C TYR A 170 -4.57 16.93 30.66
N LYS A 171 -5.41 17.91 31.00
CA LYS A 171 -5.02 19.33 31.13
C LYS A 171 -3.92 19.61 32.16
N LYS A 172 -3.73 18.72 33.14
CA LYS A 172 -2.72 18.85 34.21
C LYS A 172 -1.50 17.96 33.98
N CYS A 173 -1.40 17.30 32.83
CA CYS A 173 -0.31 16.40 32.50
C CYS A 173 0.18 16.68 31.08
N CYS A 174 -0.01 15.75 30.14
CA CYS A 174 0.55 15.84 28.79
C CYS A 174 0.07 17.05 27.98
N MET A 175 -1.05 17.68 28.32
CA MET A 175 -1.54 18.87 27.61
C MET A 175 -0.66 20.12 27.85
N ASN A 176 -0.04 20.23 29.03
CA ASN A 176 0.71 21.41 29.45
C ASN A 176 2.22 21.16 29.53
N LYS A 177 2.73 20.04 28.99
CA LYS A 177 4.18 19.88 28.80
C LYS A 177 4.59 20.91 27.75
N LYS A 178 5.12 22.06 28.19
CA LYS A 178 5.88 22.95 27.31
C LYS A 178 7.04 22.12 26.74
N ALA A 179 7.20 22.19 25.42
CA ALA A 179 8.36 21.66 24.72
C ALA A 179 9.65 22.28 25.26
#